data_AF-A0A2L2XM45-F1
#
_entry.id   AF-A0A2L2XM45-F1
#
_cell.length_a   1.000
_cell.length_b   1.000
_cell.length_c   1.000
_cell.angle_alpha   90.00
_cell.angle_beta   90.00
_cell.angle_gamma   90.00
#
_symmetry.space_group_name_H-M   'P 1'
#
loop_
_entity.id
_entity.type
_entity.pdbx_description
1 polymer ?
#
loop_
_entity_poly.entity_id
_entity_poly.type
_entity_poly.pdbx_seq_one_letter_code
_entity_poly.pdbx_strand_id
1 'polypeptide(L)'
;MATDELQNLEHNIQRLKQQLAGKRNTLVIIGPEEEVRIKQQIEDLRRKIRDFEREKWDLIASDSQEASFPDAEVMVAEIVTELTVITTEPPPELASAQILELLNQILAKLNQPEGLAAAKLKAALSTIPPFVSFLAQ
;
A
#
# COMPACT_ATOMS: atom_id res chain seq x y z
N MET A 1 -0.44 -21.43 1.13
CA MET A 1 -1.69 -20.92 1.73
C MET A 1 -1.67 -19.40 1.77
N ALA A 2 -1.02 -18.72 2.72
CA ALA A 2 -0.98 -17.26 2.75
C ALA A 2 -0.36 -16.61 1.48
N THR A 3 0.71 -17.20 0.93
CA THR A 3 1.32 -16.71 -0.32
C THR A 3 0.39 -16.85 -1.54
N ASP A 4 -0.38 -17.93 -1.63
CA ASP A 4 -1.32 -18.16 -2.75
C ASP A 4 -2.53 -17.22 -2.65
N GLU A 5 -3.00 -16.97 -1.42
CA GLU A 5 -4.06 -16.02 -1.12
C GLU A 5 -3.62 -14.58 -1.44
N LEU A 6 -2.40 -14.17 -1.05
CA LEU A 6 -1.83 -12.88 -1.42
C LEU A 6 -1.74 -12.71 -2.95
N GLN A 7 -1.29 -13.73 -3.68
CA GLN A 7 -1.24 -13.69 -5.14
C GLN A 7 -2.63 -13.55 -5.76
N ASN A 8 -3.62 -14.25 -5.23
CA ASN A 8 -5.01 -14.15 -5.71
C ASN A 8 -5.60 -12.75 -5.43
N LEU A 9 -5.35 -12.20 -4.23
CA LEU A 9 -5.76 -10.83 -3.88
C LEU A 9 -5.14 -9.80 -4.82
N GLU A 10 -3.85 -9.90 -5.10
CA GLU A 10 -3.16 -9.00 -6.03
C GLU A 10 -3.74 -9.10 -7.46
N HIS A 11 -3.98 -10.32 -7.95
CA HIS A 11 -4.59 -10.54 -9.25
C HIS A 11 -6.00 -9.93 -9.33
N ASN A 12 -6.79 -10.09 -8.27
CA ASN A 12 -8.14 -9.51 -8.19
C ASN A 12 -8.11 -7.98 -8.16
N ILE A 13 -7.21 -7.39 -7.37
CA ILE A 13 -7.01 -5.92 -7.32
C ILE A 13 -6.63 -5.40 -8.70
N GLN A 14 -5.66 -6.03 -9.38
CA GLN A 14 -5.22 -5.60 -10.71
C GLN A 14 -6.35 -5.67 -11.73
N ARG A 15 -7.12 -6.76 -11.75
CA ARG A 15 -8.30 -6.91 -12.62
C ARG A 15 -9.34 -5.82 -12.36
N LEU A 16 -9.62 -5.49 -11.10
CA LEU A 16 -10.58 -4.44 -10.74
C LEU A 16 -10.07 -3.05 -11.13
N LYS A 17 -8.77 -2.76 -10.98
CA LYS A 17 -8.14 -1.51 -11.43
C LYS A 17 -8.25 -1.35 -12.95
N GLN A 18 -8.06 -2.43 -13.73
CA GLN A 18 -8.29 -2.43 -15.17
C GLN A 18 -9.76 -2.13 -15.53
N GLN A 19 -10.72 -2.75 -14.84
CA GLN A 19 -12.14 -2.47 -15.05
C GLN A 19 -12.49 -1.01 -14.72
N LEU A 20 -11.92 -0.47 -13.64
CA LEU A 20 -12.11 0.92 -13.23
C LEU A 20 -11.60 1.89 -14.31
N ALA A 21 -10.40 1.65 -14.84
CA ALA A 21 -9.84 2.43 -15.94
C ALA A 21 -10.73 2.38 -17.19
N GLY A 22 -11.22 1.18 -17.56
CA GLY A 22 -12.16 1.01 -18.66
C GLY A 22 -13.43 1.85 -18.48
N LYS A 23 -14.04 1.82 -17.28
CA LYS A 23 -15.25 2.61 -17.00
C LYS A 23 -15.00 4.12 -16.99
N ARG A 24 -13.85 4.57 -16.48
CA ARG A 24 -13.43 5.98 -16.53
C ARG A 24 -13.34 6.46 -17.99
N ASN A 25 -12.75 5.64 -18.86
CA ASN A 25 -12.66 5.95 -20.29
C ASN A 25 -14.04 6.00 -20.95
N THR A 26 -14.92 5.04 -20.62
CA THR A 26 -16.30 5.04 -21.12
C THR A 26 -17.07 6.29 -20.69
N LEU A 27 -16.89 6.76 -19.45
CA LEU A 27 -17.57 7.94 -18.92
C LEU A 27 -17.32 9.21 -19.75
N VAL A 28 -16.17 9.30 -20.45
CA VAL A 28 -15.81 10.45 -21.29
C VAL A 28 -16.66 10.54 -22.58
N ILE A 29 -17.13 9.40 -23.10
CA ILE A 29 -17.79 9.31 -24.41
C ILE A 29 -19.26 8.90 -24.34
N ILE A 30 -19.73 8.49 -23.16
CA ILE A 30 -21.07 7.92 -23.00
C ILE A 30 -22.16 9.00 -23.05
N GLY A 31 -23.36 8.61 -23.50
CA GLY A 31 -24.52 9.50 -23.45
C GLY A 31 -24.97 9.82 -22.01
N PRO A 32 -25.62 10.97 -21.79
CA PRO A 32 -26.01 11.45 -20.46
C PRO A 32 -26.95 10.48 -19.73
N GLU A 33 -27.77 9.73 -20.46
CA GLU A 33 -28.72 8.76 -19.90
C GLU A 33 -28.03 7.60 -19.15
N GLU A 34 -26.82 7.23 -19.58
CA GLU A 34 -26.07 6.12 -18.98
C GLU A 34 -24.97 6.61 -18.01
N GLU A 35 -24.72 7.92 -17.95
CA GLU A 35 -23.65 8.53 -17.16
C GLU A 35 -23.79 8.23 -15.66
N VAL A 36 -25.01 8.35 -15.12
CA VAL A 36 -25.31 8.07 -13.71
C VAL A 36 -24.98 6.62 -13.35
N ARG A 37 -25.35 5.68 -14.22
CA ARG A 37 -25.08 4.25 -14.03
C ARG A 37 -23.58 3.96 -14.03
N ILE A 38 -22.82 4.56 -14.96
CA ILE A 38 -21.36 4.38 -15.00
C ILE A 38 -20.68 4.98 -13.77
N LYS A 39 -21.11 6.15 -13.30
CA LYS A 39 -20.61 6.77 -12.06
C LYS A 39 -20.83 5.86 -10.84
N GLN A 40 -22.01 5.29 -10.69
CA GLN A 40 -22.31 4.34 -9.62
C GLN A 40 -21.40 3.09 -9.69
N GLN A 41 -21.22 2.51 -10.88
CA GLN A 41 -20.34 1.37 -11.06
C GLN A 41 -18.86 1.68 -10.75
N ILE A 42 -18.41 2.90 -11.06
CA ILE A 42 -17.08 3.38 -10.69
C ILE A 42 -16.93 3.42 -9.16
N GLU A 43 -17.91 3.95 -8.44
CA GLU A 43 -17.89 3.99 -6.97
C GLU A 43 -17.93 2.60 -6.33
N ASP A 44 -18.69 1.67 -6.92
CA ASP A 44 -18.74 0.28 -6.46
C ASP A 44 -17.40 -0.44 -6.68
N LEU A 45 -16.75 -0.22 -7.82
CA LEU A 45 -15.41 -0.75 -8.07
C LEU A 45 -14.38 -0.18 -7.09
N ARG A 46 -14.43 1.14 -6.84
CA ARG A 46 -13.56 1.80 -5.86
C ARG A 46 -13.72 1.21 -4.46
N ARG A 47 -14.96 0.93 -4.04
CA ARG A 47 -15.24 0.25 -2.77
C ARG A 47 -14.62 -1.15 -2.73
N LYS A 48 -14.91 -1.98 -3.73
CA LYS A 48 -14.36 -3.35 -3.80
C LYS A 48 -12.83 -3.39 -3.81
N ILE A 49 -12.19 -2.48 -4.53
CA ILE A 49 -10.72 -2.37 -4.55
C ILE A 49 -10.19 -2.10 -3.15
N ARG A 50 -10.78 -1.14 -2.43
CA ARG A 50 -10.36 -0.82 -1.04
C ARG A 50 -10.56 -2.00 -0.09
N ASP A 51 -11.64 -2.76 -0.25
CA ASP A 51 -11.91 -3.92 0.59
C ASP A 51 -10.84 -5.02 0.38
N PHE A 52 -10.51 -5.33 -0.88
CA PHE A 52 -9.44 -6.29 -1.20
C PHE A 52 -8.05 -5.79 -0.79
N GLU A 53 -7.77 -4.49 -0.94
CA GLU A 53 -6.51 -3.91 -0.48
C GLU A 53 -6.38 -4.04 1.04
N ARG A 54 -7.45 -3.82 1.79
CA ARG A 54 -7.47 -4.04 3.24
C ARG A 54 -7.21 -5.50 3.60
N GLU A 55 -7.91 -6.43 2.95
CA GLU A 55 -7.73 -7.87 3.19
C GLU A 55 -6.28 -8.30 2.92
N LYS A 56 -5.67 -7.80 1.84
CA LYS A 56 -4.25 -8.03 1.54
C LYS A 56 -3.36 -7.53 2.68
N TRP A 57 -3.62 -6.34 3.20
CA TRP A 57 -2.84 -5.77 4.30
C TRP A 57 -3.03 -6.54 5.61
N ASP A 58 -4.25 -6.97 5.93
CA ASP A 58 -4.52 -7.78 7.12
C ASP A 58 -3.74 -9.11 7.05
N LEU A 59 -3.66 -9.73 5.87
CA LEU A 59 -2.89 -10.95 5.64
C LEU A 59 -1.38 -10.71 5.78
N ILE A 60 -0.84 -9.64 5.18
CA ILE A 60 0.58 -9.24 5.34
C ILE A 60 0.91 -8.97 6.81
N ALA A 61 0.02 -8.26 7.52
CA ALA A 61 0.22 -7.94 8.93
C ALA A 61 0.25 -9.22 9.78
N SER A 62 -0.67 -10.17 9.53
CA SER A 62 -0.69 -11.48 10.18
C SER A 62 0.61 -12.26 9.93
N ASP A 63 1.01 -12.40 8.66
CA ASP A 63 2.24 -13.12 8.29
C ASP A 63 3.50 -12.46 8.91
N SER A 64 3.54 -11.13 8.97
CA SER A 64 4.67 -10.39 9.54
C SER A 64 4.84 -10.60 11.06
N GLN A 65 3.75 -10.90 11.79
CA GLN A 65 3.82 -11.21 13.21
C GLN A 65 4.51 -12.55 13.46
N GLU A 66 4.29 -13.52 12.57
CA GLU A 66 4.89 -14.86 12.65
C GLU A 66 6.28 -14.94 11.99
N ALA A 67 6.64 -13.95 11.17
CA ALA A 67 7.93 -13.90 10.49
C ALA A 67 9.13 -13.85 11.47
N SER A 68 10.13 -14.66 11.15
CA SER A 68 11.47 -14.60 11.73
C SER A 68 12.38 -13.80 10.79
N PHE A 69 13.13 -12.85 11.35
CA PHE A 69 14.07 -12.01 10.62
C PHE A 69 15.51 -12.34 11.08
N PRO A 70 16.14 -13.39 10.52
CA PRO A 70 17.48 -13.82 10.96
C PRO A 70 18.55 -12.75 10.73
N ASP A 71 18.42 -11.91 9.69
CA ASP A 71 19.35 -10.82 9.35
C ASP A 71 18.71 -9.43 9.58
N ALA A 72 17.85 -9.31 10.59
CA ALA A 72 17.07 -8.11 10.83
C ALA A 72 17.91 -6.83 10.93
N GLU A 73 19.12 -6.92 11.48
CA GLU A 73 20.03 -5.77 11.65
C GLU A 73 20.50 -5.22 10.31
N VAL A 74 20.89 -6.11 9.39
CA VAL A 74 21.29 -5.75 8.02
C VAL A 74 20.11 -5.16 7.27
N MET A 75 18.94 -5.82 7.33
CA MET A 75 17.71 -5.31 6.71
C MET A 75 17.32 -3.92 7.23
N VAL A 76 17.37 -3.69 8.55
CA VAL A 76 17.04 -2.37 9.12
C VAL A 76 18.02 -1.31 8.64
N ALA A 77 19.31 -1.61 8.59
CA ALA A 77 20.33 -0.67 8.11
C ALA A 77 20.12 -0.29 6.62
N GLU A 78 19.83 -1.28 5.78
CA GLU A 78 19.51 -1.05 4.36
C GLU A 78 18.25 -0.21 4.19
N ILE A 79 17.15 -0.59 4.86
CA ILE A 79 15.87 0.13 4.79
C ILE A 79 16.01 1.57 5.29
N VAL A 80 16.71 1.79 6.40
CA VAL A 80 16.96 3.16 6.92
C VAL A 80 17.74 3.99 5.91
N THR A 81 18.75 3.40 5.27
CA THR A 81 19.55 4.09 4.25
C THR A 81 18.68 4.50 3.06
N GLU A 82 17.93 3.56 2.49
CA GLU A 82 17.05 3.82 1.35
C GLU A 82 15.97 4.85 1.68
N LEU A 83 15.30 4.70 2.83
CA LEU A 83 14.27 5.63 3.26
C LEU A 83 14.82 7.03 3.50
N THR A 84 16.04 7.16 4.05
CA THR A 84 16.68 8.46 4.27
C THR A 84 16.92 9.19 2.95
N VAL A 85 17.38 8.47 1.92
CA VAL A 85 17.56 9.01 0.57
C VAL A 85 16.22 9.48 0.02
N ILE A 86 15.18 8.65 0.08
CA ILE A 86 13.84 8.97 -0.42
C ILE A 86 13.23 10.17 0.32
N THR A 87 13.43 10.30 1.64
CA THR A 87 12.88 11.45 2.39
C THR A 87 13.65 12.76 2.17
N THR A 88 14.93 12.68 1.81
CA THR A 88 15.79 13.85 1.56
C THR A 88 15.65 14.35 0.13
N GLU A 89 15.60 13.43 -0.83
CA GLU A 89 15.47 13.70 -2.26
C GLU A 89 14.29 12.89 -2.84
N PRO A 90 13.05 13.28 -2.53
CA PRO A 90 11.90 12.47 -2.90
C PRO A 90 11.66 12.47 -4.40
N PRO A 91 11.45 11.29 -5.01
CA PRO A 91 11.01 11.24 -6.39
C PRO A 91 9.64 11.93 -6.53
N PRO A 92 9.30 12.45 -7.73
CA PRO A 92 8.05 13.20 -7.95
C PRO A 92 6.79 12.45 -7.50
N GLU A 93 6.81 11.13 -7.59
CA GLU A 93 5.71 10.23 -7.21
C GLU A 93 5.51 10.14 -5.68
N LEU A 94 6.55 10.39 -4.89
CA LEU A 94 6.54 10.31 -3.43
C LEU A 94 6.66 11.68 -2.74
N ALA A 95 6.78 12.76 -3.51
CA ALA A 95 6.94 14.13 -3.01
C ALA A 95 5.69 14.71 -2.32
N SER A 96 4.62 13.91 -2.11
CA SER A 96 3.46 14.37 -1.36
C SER A 96 3.79 14.48 0.13
N ALA A 97 3.36 15.57 0.77
CA ALA A 97 3.62 15.82 2.19
C ALA A 97 3.13 14.67 3.10
N GLN A 98 1.99 14.06 2.77
CA GLN A 98 1.42 12.95 3.53
C GLN A 98 2.26 11.67 3.42
N ILE A 99 2.78 11.37 2.22
CA ILE A 99 3.67 10.23 2.01
C ILE A 99 4.98 10.45 2.77
N LEU A 100 5.57 11.63 2.66
CA LEU A 100 6.82 11.95 3.37
C LEU A 100 6.65 11.90 4.89
N GLU A 101 5.51 12.34 5.41
CA GLU A 101 5.21 12.23 6.84
C GLU A 101 5.14 10.77 7.28
N LEU A 102 4.46 9.89 6.52
CA LEU A 102 4.41 8.45 6.80
C LEU A 102 5.79 7.80 6.74
N LEU A 103 6.60 8.12 5.73
CA LEU A 103 7.96 7.60 5.59
C LEU A 103 8.86 8.05 6.75
N ASN A 104 8.72 9.30 7.20
CA ASN A 104 9.43 9.80 8.39
C ASN A 104 8.99 9.10 9.67
N GLN A 105 7.70 8.76 9.82
CA GLN A 105 7.23 7.96 10.96
C GLN A 105 7.83 6.55 10.96
N ILE A 106 7.92 5.92 9.78
CA ILE A 106 8.57 4.61 9.62
C ILE A 106 10.06 4.70 9.98
N LEU A 107 10.78 5.69 9.45
CA LEU A 107 12.18 5.97 9.80
C LEU A 107 12.36 6.17 11.30
N ALA A 108 11.49 6.94 11.95
CA ALA A 108 11.55 7.19 13.37
C ALA A 108 11.41 5.89 14.18
N LYS A 109 10.54 4.96 13.76
CA LYS A 109 10.40 3.64 14.42
C LYS A 109 11.61 2.73 14.21
N LEU A 110 12.19 2.73 13.01
CA LEU A 110 13.38 1.93 12.70
C LEU A 110 14.63 2.45 13.43
N ASN A 111 14.71 3.76 13.67
CA ASN A 111 15.81 4.40 14.38
C ASN A 111 15.65 4.43 15.91
N GLN A 112 14.59 3.86 16.49
CA GLN A 112 14.45 3.81 17.94
C GLN A 112 15.65 3.09 18.56
N PRO A 113 16.29 3.63 19.61
CA PRO A 113 17.50 3.05 20.19
C PRO A 113 17.22 1.73 20.93
N GLU A 114 15.98 1.50 21.37
CA GLU A 114 15.57 0.34 22.14
C GLU A 114 14.85 -0.69 21.26
N GLY A 115 15.13 -1.99 21.49
CA GLY A 115 14.49 -3.12 20.81
C GLY A 115 15.36 -3.85 19.78
N LEU A 116 15.13 -5.16 19.62
CA LEU A 116 15.77 -5.98 18.59
C LEU A 116 15.37 -5.46 17.20
N ALA A 117 16.27 -5.52 16.21
CA ALA A 117 16.00 -5.05 14.85
C ALA A 117 14.72 -5.68 14.24
N ALA A 118 14.47 -6.96 14.55
CA ALA A 118 13.25 -7.66 14.15
C ALA A 118 11.98 -7.03 14.74
N ALA A 119 12.02 -6.56 15.99
CA ALA A 119 10.91 -5.86 16.63
C ALA A 119 10.65 -4.50 15.97
N LYS A 120 11.72 -3.79 15.58
CA LYS A 120 11.62 -2.51 14.86
C LYS A 120 10.97 -2.70 13.49
N LEU A 121 11.33 -3.75 12.75
CA LEU A 121 10.69 -4.11 11.48
C LEU A 121 9.19 -4.37 11.65
N LYS A 122 8.80 -5.18 12.64
CA LYS A 122 7.38 -5.45 12.93
C LYS A 122 6.60 -4.18 13.32
N ALA A 123 7.21 -3.32 14.13
CA ALA A 123 6.62 -2.04 14.53
C ALA A 123 6.47 -1.07 13.35
N ALA A 124 7.45 -1.04 12.44
CA ALA A 124 7.42 -0.26 11.21
C ALA A 124 6.30 -0.73 10.27
N LEU A 125 6.20 -2.04 10.01
CA LEU A 125 5.14 -2.63 9.19
C LEU A 125 3.74 -2.32 9.73
N SER A 126 3.58 -2.37 11.06
CA SER A 126 2.31 -2.01 11.73
C SER A 126 1.92 -0.54 11.60
N THR A 127 2.83 0.33 11.15
CA THR A 127 2.59 1.77 10.97
C THR A 127 2.11 2.10 9.56
N ILE A 128 2.25 1.16 8.62
CA ILE A 128 1.78 1.32 7.24
C ILE A 128 0.25 1.21 7.24
N PRO A 129 -0.49 2.25 6.84
CA PRO A 129 -1.94 2.17 6.75
C PRO A 129 -2.39 1.08 5.78
N PRO A 130 -3.50 0.38 6.04
CA PRO A 130 -4.02 -0.66 5.13
C PRO A 130 -4.59 -0.11 3.81
N PHE A 131 -4.40 1.18 3.52
CA PHE A 131 -4.93 1.87 2.35
C PHE A 131 -3.88 2.73 1.66
N VAL A 132 -2.59 2.41 1.80
CA VAL A 132 -1.50 3.01 0.98
C VAL A 132 -1.61 2.51 -0.47
N SER A 133 -2.71 2.86 -1.13
CA SER A 133 -2.84 2.95 -2.58
C SER A 133 -2.84 4.43 -2.94
N PHE A 134 -1.73 5.11 -2.65
CA PHE A 134 -1.55 6.52 -3.00
C PHE A 134 -1.36 6.78 -4.50
N LEU A 135 -1.43 5.74 -5.36
CA LEU A 135 -1.19 5.83 -6.80
C LEU A 135 -2.46 5.80 -7.67
N ALA A 136 -3.62 6.17 -7.14
CA ALA A 136 -4.85 6.26 -7.93
C ALA A 136 -5.63 7.55 -7.68
N GLN A 137 -5.01 8.70 -7.96
CA GLN A 137 -5.78 9.87 -8.39
C GLN A 137 -6.04 9.73 -9.90
#